data_AF-G7VHW5-F1
#
_entry.id   AF-G7VHW5-F1
#
_cell.length_a   1.000
_cell.length_b   1.000
_cell.length_c   1.000
_cell.angle_alpha   90.00
_cell.angle_beta   90.00
_cell.angle_gamma   90.00
#
_symmetry.space_group_name_H-M   'P 1'
#
loop_
_entity.id
_entity.type
_entity.pdbx_description
1 polymer ?
#
loop_
_entity_poly.entity_id
_entity_poly.type
_entity_poly.pdbx_seq_one_letter_code
_entity_poly.pdbx_strand_id
1 'polypeptide(L)'
;MKRLELVGGYVAGPRVVKREGVWLVRGVPEKRELLLWALRELRDGEVARGHYVGKRIRTDLCEYHETCAALCPTGALQSDGKGTIYFRTDICVRCKNCLVSCLLGAVENAEVDMADVLEGKVHVLASFRLKRCVECGALFPEKNGEARCPSCRRLSQELRQIFGEYRDVTHI
;
A
#
# COMPACT_ATOMS: atom_id res chain seq x y z
N MET A 1 -17.80 -4.31 29.55
CA MET A 1 -16.35 -4.47 29.25
C MET A 1 -16.09 -5.97 29.14
N LYS A 2 -15.53 -6.57 28.09
CA LYS A 2 -14.54 -6.12 27.10
C LYS A 2 -14.95 -6.51 25.68
N ARG A 3 -14.86 -5.53 24.78
CA ARG A 3 -14.88 -5.66 23.31
C ARG A 3 -13.44 -6.04 22.91
N LEU A 4 -13.20 -7.22 22.34
CA LEU A 4 -11.99 -7.49 21.55
C LEU A 4 -12.21 -6.79 20.20
N GLU A 5 -11.58 -5.65 19.87
CA GLU A 5 -10.17 -5.38 19.57
C GLU A 5 -9.67 -6.08 18.30
N LEU A 6 -9.29 -5.23 17.33
CA LEU A 6 -8.85 -5.57 15.98
C LEU A 6 -7.65 -6.54 16.02
N VAL A 7 -7.77 -7.74 15.46
CA VAL A 7 -6.61 -8.60 15.21
C VAL A 7 -6.74 -9.34 13.87
N GLY A 8 -5.82 -9.03 12.96
CA GLY A 8 -5.13 -10.03 12.13
C GLY A 8 -5.96 -10.97 11.25
N GLY A 9 -6.54 -10.44 10.17
CA GLY A 9 -7.02 -11.29 9.07
C GLY A 9 -5.91 -11.64 8.09
N TYR A 10 -4.86 -12.35 8.53
CA TYR A 10 -3.93 -12.99 7.59
C TYR A 10 -4.68 -14.11 6.88
N VAL A 11 -4.96 -13.95 5.58
CA VAL A 11 -5.83 -14.86 4.86
C VAL A 11 -5.06 -16.12 4.48
N ALA A 12 -5.33 -17.22 5.18
CA ALA A 12 -4.99 -18.57 4.73
C ALA A 12 -6.00 -18.98 3.65
N GLY A 13 -5.54 -19.11 2.41
CA GLY A 13 -6.32 -19.61 1.26
C GLY A 13 -7.12 -18.57 0.45
N PRO A 14 -7.61 -18.95 -0.75
CA PRO A 14 -8.42 -18.09 -1.60
C PRO A 14 -9.79 -17.86 -0.98
N ARG A 15 -10.01 -16.69 -0.37
CA ARG A 15 -11.32 -16.29 0.12
C ARG A 15 -12.00 -15.46 -0.96
N VAL A 16 -13.06 -16.00 -1.54
CA VAL A 16 -13.93 -15.23 -2.43
C VAL A 16 -14.80 -14.32 -1.55
N VAL A 17 -14.51 -13.02 -1.55
CA VAL A 17 -15.30 -12.02 -0.82
C VAL A 17 -16.35 -11.46 -1.77
N LYS A 18 -17.63 -11.73 -1.49
CA LYS A 18 -18.73 -11.11 -2.24
C LYS A 18 -19.00 -9.71 -1.68
N ARG A 19 -18.78 -8.66 -2.47
CA ARG A 19 -19.22 -7.28 -2.15
C ARG A 19 -20.14 -6.79 -3.25
N GLU A 20 -21.36 -6.40 -2.89
CA GLU A 20 -22.33 -5.79 -3.82
C GLU A 20 -22.62 -6.65 -5.07
N GLY A 21 -22.55 -7.99 -4.94
CA GLY A 21 -22.73 -8.91 -6.08
C GLY A 21 -21.45 -9.23 -6.85
N VAL A 22 -20.33 -8.56 -6.58
CA VAL A 22 -19.02 -8.82 -7.19
C VAL A 22 -18.20 -9.80 -6.36
N TRP A 23 -17.63 -10.82 -7.01
CA TRP A 23 -16.73 -11.79 -6.39
C TRP A 23 -15.29 -11.27 -6.42
N LEU A 24 -14.79 -10.79 -5.28
CA LEU A 24 -13.39 -10.44 -5.10
C LEU A 24 -12.62 -11.68 -4.65
N VAL A 25 -11.86 -12.29 -5.57
CA VAL A 25 -10.94 -13.36 -5.20
C VAL A 25 -9.67 -12.70 -4.65
N ARG A 26 -9.59 -12.59 -3.31
CA ARG A 26 -8.31 -12.34 -2.64
C ARG A 26 -7.75 -13.68 -2.19
N GLY A 27 -6.59 -14.04 -2.70
CA GLY A 27 -6.05 -15.37 -2.49
C GLY A 27 -4.65 -15.55 -3.01
N VAL A 28 -3.92 -16.47 -2.39
CA VAL A 28 -2.63 -16.94 -2.88
C VAL A 28 -2.90 -18.10 -3.84
N PRO A 29 -2.34 -18.10 -5.06
CA PRO A 29 -2.49 -19.24 -5.97
C PRO A 29 -1.87 -20.51 -5.38
N GLU A 30 -2.50 -21.67 -5.57
CA GLU A 30 -2.01 -22.98 -5.08
C GLU A 30 -0.55 -23.25 -5.49
N LYS A 31 -0.19 -22.95 -6.74
CA LYS A 31 1.21 -23.07 -7.23
C LYS A 31 2.21 -22.25 -6.39
N ARG A 32 1.79 -21.11 -5.84
CA ARG A 32 2.63 -20.28 -4.97
C ARG A 32 2.77 -20.94 -3.59
N GLU A 33 1.71 -21.53 -3.05
CA GLU A 33 1.75 -22.27 -1.80
C GLU A 33 2.67 -23.49 -1.89
N LEU A 34 2.53 -24.28 -2.96
CA LEU A 34 3.39 -25.43 -3.26
C LEU A 34 4.86 -25.03 -3.40
N LEU A 35 5.13 -23.90 -4.08
CA LEU A 35 6.49 -23.38 -4.19
C LEU A 35 7.07 -23.02 -2.82
N LEU A 36 6.32 -22.33 -1.97
CA LEU A 36 6.79 -21.96 -0.63
C LEU A 36 7.04 -23.19 0.24
N TRP A 37 6.16 -24.19 0.16
CA TRP A 37 6.35 -25.47 0.85
C TRP A 37 7.65 -26.14 0.39
N ALA A 38 7.84 -26.32 -0.92
CA ALA A 38 9.05 -26.94 -1.47
C ALA A 38 10.33 -26.18 -1.07
N LEU A 39 10.30 -24.84 -1.11
CA LEU A 39 11.46 -24.03 -0.72
C LEU A 39 11.77 -24.10 0.79
N ARG A 40 10.78 -24.38 1.64
CA ARG A 40 10.99 -24.57 3.08
C ARG A 40 11.59 -25.94 3.39
N GLU A 41 11.16 -26.99 2.69
CA GLU A 41 11.74 -28.33 2.82
C GLU A 41 13.17 -28.38 2.28
N LEU A 42 13.47 -27.60 1.24
CA LEU A 42 14.80 -27.49 0.63
C LEU A 42 15.72 -26.46 1.32
N ARG A 43 15.38 -26.00 2.54
CA ARG A 43 16.13 -24.95 3.27
C ARG A 43 17.60 -25.29 3.54
N ASP A 44 17.99 -26.56 3.44
CA ASP A 44 19.32 -27.06 3.77
C ASP A 44 20.38 -26.87 2.65
N GLY A 45 20.17 -25.94 1.70
CA GLY A 45 21.09 -25.72 0.57
C GLY A 45 21.09 -24.29 -0.02
N GLU A 46 21.88 -24.10 -1.09
CA GLU A 46 22.18 -22.82 -1.75
C GLU A 46 20.96 -21.95 -2.14
N VAL A 47 19.76 -22.54 -2.15
CA VAL A 47 18.46 -21.89 -2.39
C VAL A 47 18.18 -20.75 -1.41
N ALA A 48 18.73 -20.82 -0.18
CA ALA A 48 18.65 -19.75 0.81
C ALA A 48 19.44 -18.48 0.43
N ARG A 49 20.33 -18.53 -0.58
CA ARG A 49 21.15 -17.40 -1.02
C ARG A 49 20.59 -16.67 -2.26
N GLY A 50 19.42 -17.08 -2.77
CA GLY A 50 18.78 -16.38 -3.86
C GLY A 50 18.32 -14.97 -3.43
N HIS A 51 18.43 -13.97 -4.29
CA HIS A 51 17.79 -12.67 -4.05
C HIS A 51 16.34 -12.75 -4.56
N TYR A 52 15.37 -12.49 -3.69
CA TYR A 52 13.98 -12.35 -4.11
C TYR A 52 13.64 -10.86 -4.34
N VAL A 53 12.58 -10.60 -5.10
CA VAL A 53 12.14 -9.23 -5.38
C VAL A 53 11.09 -8.81 -4.35
N GLY A 54 11.50 -7.94 -3.45
CA GLY A 54 10.65 -7.22 -2.50
C GLY A 54 10.08 -5.92 -3.08
N LYS A 55 9.59 -5.07 -2.19
CA LYS A 55 9.08 -3.73 -2.51
C LYS A 55 9.67 -2.69 -1.57
N ARG A 56 9.80 -1.46 -2.06
CA ARG A 56 10.13 -0.27 -1.28
C ARG A 56 9.15 0.85 -1.64
N ILE A 57 8.88 1.73 -0.69
CA ILE A 57 8.10 2.95 -0.92
C ILE A 57 8.98 4.17 -0.69
N ARG A 58 9.03 5.03 -1.69
CA ARG A 58 9.62 6.38 -1.62
C ARG A 58 8.69 7.31 -0.87
N THR A 59 9.02 7.60 0.39
CA THR A 59 8.19 8.40 1.30
C THR A 59 8.10 9.87 0.90
N ASP A 60 9.09 10.37 0.17
CA ASP A 60 9.10 11.70 -0.44
C ASP A 60 8.00 11.82 -1.51
N LEU A 61 7.78 10.78 -2.31
CA LEU A 61 6.78 10.76 -3.39
C LEU A 61 5.41 10.22 -2.96
N CYS A 62 5.35 9.35 -1.95
CA CYS A 62 4.10 8.68 -1.58
C CYS A 62 3.13 9.63 -0.86
N GLU A 63 1.91 9.74 -1.37
CA GLU A 63 0.83 10.55 -0.76
C GLU A 63 -0.22 9.68 -0.05
N TYR A 64 0.10 8.41 0.24
CA TYR A 64 -0.77 7.48 0.98
C TYR A 64 -2.21 7.34 0.42
N HIS A 65 -2.37 7.29 -0.91
CA HIS A 65 -3.68 7.05 -1.55
C HIS A 65 -4.21 5.60 -1.41
N GLU A 66 -3.42 4.70 -0.80
CA GLU A 66 -3.76 3.28 -0.56
C GLU A 66 -4.07 2.44 -1.82
N THR A 67 -3.97 3.01 -3.02
CA THR A 67 -4.32 2.36 -4.30
C THR A 67 -3.53 1.07 -4.52
N CYS A 68 -2.22 1.08 -4.20
CA CYS A 68 -1.36 -0.09 -4.33
C CYS A 68 -1.78 -1.25 -3.41
N ALA A 69 -2.30 -0.94 -2.22
CA ALA A 69 -2.79 -1.94 -1.27
C ALA A 69 -4.17 -2.46 -1.70
N ALA A 70 -5.04 -1.57 -2.18
CA ALA A 70 -6.36 -1.93 -2.67
C ALA A 70 -6.31 -2.92 -3.85
N LEU A 71 -5.37 -2.69 -4.78
CA LEU A 71 -5.19 -3.49 -6.01
C LEU A 71 -4.29 -4.72 -5.84
N CYS A 72 -3.79 -5.00 -4.64
CA CYS A 72 -3.00 -6.20 -4.41
C CYS A 72 -3.91 -7.44 -4.36
N PRO A 73 -3.84 -8.36 -5.34
CA PRO A 73 -4.79 -9.47 -5.43
C PRO A 73 -4.56 -10.51 -4.34
N THR A 74 -3.32 -10.71 -3.91
CA THR A 74 -2.99 -11.69 -2.86
C THR A 74 -3.02 -11.08 -1.46
N GLY A 75 -3.14 -9.75 -1.34
CA GLY A 75 -2.95 -9.05 -0.08
C GLY A 75 -1.49 -9.02 0.40
N ALA A 76 -0.51 -9.24 -0.48
CA ALA A 76 0.91 -9.07 -0.17
C ALA A 76 1.26 -7.63 0.24
N LEU A 77 0.59 -6.62 -0.31
CA LEU A 77 0.75 -5.22 0.08
C LEU A 77 -0.54 -4.76 0.76
N GLN A 78 -0.42 -4.23 1.97
CA GLN A 78 -1.55 -3.88 2.82
C GLN A 78 -1.37 -2.51 3.46
N SER A 79 -2.47 -1.91 3.86
CA SER A 79 -2.52 -0.66 4.60
C SER A 79 -3.38 -0.85 5.84
N ASP A 80 -3.00 -0.22 6.96
CA ASP A 80 -3.84 -0.19 8.16
C ASP A 80 -4.91 0.91 8.14
N GLY A 81 -4.92 1.75 7.11
CA GLY A 81 -5.78 2.95 7.02
C GLY A 81 -5.42 4.05 8.03
N LYS A 82 -4.30 3.92 8.75
CA LYS A 82 -3.84 4.87 9.79
C LYS A 82 -2.48 5.51 9.48
N GLY A 83 -1.91 5.20 8.32
CA GLY A 83 -0.68 5.80 7.82
C GLY A 83 0.44 4.79 7.56
N THR A 84 0.24 3.50 7.86
CA THR A 84 1.29 2.48 7.71
C THR A 84 0.97 1.52 6.58
N ILE A 85 1.98 1.25 5.74
CA ILE A 85 1.92 0.29 4.64
C ILE A 85 2.84 -0.89 4.95
N TYR A 86 2.29 -2.09 4.83
CA TYR A 86 2.98 -3.35 5.10
C TYR A 86 3.14 -4.16 3.82
N PHE A 87 4.17 -5.01 3.80
CA PHE A 87 4.44 -5.91 2.70
C PHE A 87 4.89 -7.28 3.16
N ARG A 88 4.37 -8.31 2.50
CA ARG A 88 4.67 -9.72 2.70
C ARG A 88 5.17 -10.32 1.40
N THR A 89 6.45 -10.68 1.36
CA THR A 89 7.07 -11.22 0.15
C THR A 89 6.62 -12.65 -0.14
N ASP A 90 6.35 -13.44 0.89
CA ASP A 90 5.93 -14.84 0.77
C ASP A 90 4.67 -15.00 -0.09
N ILE A 91 3.68 -14.14 0.10
CA ILE A 91 2.42 -14.18 -0.67
C ILE A 91 2.41 -13.26 -1.91
N CYS A 92 3.52 -12.58 -2.22
CA CYS A 92 3.64 -11.76 -3.43
C CYS A 92 3.84 -12.64 -4.68
N VAL A 93 2.98 -12.46 -5.69
CA VAL A 93 3.06 -13.18 -6.98
C VAL A 93 3.71 -12.36 -8.09
N ARG A 94 4.31 -11.20 -7.76
CA ARG A 94 5.00 -10.31 -8.70
C ARG A 94 4.13 -9.88 -9.90
N CYS A 95 2.83 -9.70 -9.71
CA CYS A 95 1.89 -9.25 -10.75
C CYS A 95 2.10 -7.80 -11.23
N LYS A 96 2.95 -7.02 -10.55
CA LYS A 96 3.30 -5.61 -10.85
C LYS A 96 2.15 -4.59 -10.71
N ASN A 97 0.94 -4.97 -10.32
CA ASN A 97 -0.18 -4.04 -10.11
C ASN A 97 0.19 -2.84 -9.24
N CYS A 98 0.88 -3.06 -8.12
CA CYS A 98 1.28 -1.99 -7.21
C CYS A 98 2.24 -0.96 -7.83
N LEU A 99 3.05 -1.39 -8.81
CA LEU A 99 3.97 -0.52 -9.54
C LEU A 99 3.19 0.35 -10.53
N VAL A 100 2.32 -0.28 -11.32
CA VAL A 100 1.55 0.41 -12.38
C VAL A 100 0.49 1.34 -11.79
N SER A 101 -0.14 0.95 -10.68
CA SER A 101 -1.22 1.74 -10.08
C SER A 101 -0.74 3.01 -9.38
N CYS A 102 0.54 3.08 -9.02
CA CYS A 102 1.07 4.24 -8.32
C CYS A 102 1.41 5.34 -9.33
N LEU A 103 0.47 6.25 -9.57
CA LEU A 103 0.64 7.36 -10.51
C LEU A 103 1.79 8.32 -10.14
N LEU A 104 2.24 8.29 -8.88
CA LEU A 104 3.36 9.09 -8.39
C LEU A 104 4.71 8.37 -8.50
N GLY A 105 4.73 7.10 -8.96
CA GLY A 105 5.95 6.31 -9.07
C GLY A 105 6.61 6.00 -7.72
N ALA A 106 5.88 6.05 -6.61
CA ALA A 106 6.45 5.91 -5.28
C ALA A 106 6.78 4.46 -4.88
N VAL A 107 6.21 3.46 -5.57
CA VAL A 107 6.46 2.04 -5.28
C VAL A 107 7.53 1.51 -6.21
N GLU A 108 8.58 0.93 -5.65
CA GLU A 108 9.74 0.41 -6.38
C GLU A 108 10.02 -1.05 -6.00
N ASN A 109 10.79 -1.74 -6.84
CA ASN A 109 11.37 -3.03 -6.46
C ASN A 109 12.52 -2.82 -5.48
N ALA A 110 12.70 -3.79 -4.59
CA ALA A 110 13.85 -3.87 -3.70
C ALA A 110 14.33 -5.33 -3.63
N GLU A 111 15.54 -5.52 -3.16
CA GLU A 111 16.02 -6.85 -2.81
C GLU A 111 15.47 -7.26 -1.44
N VAL A 112 15.24 -8.56 -1.26
CA VAL A 112 14.86 -9.13 0.03
C VAL A 112 15.50 -10.50 0.17
N ASP A 113 15.91 -10.79 1.41
CA ASP A 113 16.52 -12.05 1.79
C ASP A 113 15.50 -13.20 1.66
N MET A 114 15.93 -14.35 1.15
CA MET A 114 15.11 -15.54 1.10
C MET A 114 14.68 -16.02 2.49
N ALA A 115 15.46 -15.77 3.54
CA ALA A 115 15.05 -16.02 4.92
C ALA A 115 13.71 -15.32 5.25
N ASP A 116 13.61 -14.02 4.93
CA ASP A 116 12.41 -13.22 5.14
C ASP A 116 11.20 -13.77 4.35
N VAL A 117 11.44 -14.27 3.13
CA VAL A 117 10.40 -14.92 2.30
C VAL A 117 9.92 -16.22 2.95
N LEU A 118 10.85 -17.05 3.41
CA LEU A 118 10.53 -18.38 3.93
C LEU A 118 9.85 -18.31 5.30
N GLU A 119 10.22 -17.33 6.13
CA GLU A 119 9.60 -17.02 7.42
C GLU A 119 8.26 -16.28 7.30
N GLY A 120 7.92 -15.79 6.11
CA GLY A 120 6.69 -15.02 5.90
C GLY A 120 6.72 -13.69 6.65
N LYS A 121 7.90 -13.08 6.76
CA LYS A 121 8.11 -11.84 7.50
C LYS A 121 7.30 -10.70 6.91
N VAL A 122 6.73 -9.89 7.81
CA VAL A 122 6.00 -8.67 7.46
C VAL A 122 6.95 -7.48 7.54
N HIS A 123 7.12 -6.76 6.44
CA HIS A 123 7.93 -5.55 6.36
C HIS A 123 7.04 -4.31 6.42
N VAL A 124 7.42 -3.34 7.23
CA VAL A 124 6.86 -1.98 7.14
C VAL A 124 7.58 -1.25 6.01
N LEU A 125 6.84 -0.87 4.95
CA LEU A 125 7.42 -0.17 3.80
C LEU A 125 7.42 1.35 3.95
N ALA A 126 6.40 1.89 4.63
CA ALA A 126 6.27 3.31 4.89
C ALA A 126 5.34 3.52 6.09
N SER A 127 5.60 4.59 6.85
CA SER A 127 4.72 5.03 7.93
C SER A 127 4.64 6.55 7.91
N PHE A 128 3.42 7.07 7.89
CA PHE A 128 3.12 8.49 7.85
C PHE A 128 2.28 8.90 9.04
N ARG A 129 2.50 10.13 9.51
CA ARG A 129 1.50 10.80 10.35
C ARG A 129 0.42 11.36 9.44
N LEU A 130 -0.81 10.91 9.60
CA LEU A 130 -1.93 11.46 8.84
C LEU A 130 -2.54 12.66 9.55
N LYS A 131 -2.99 13.65 8.77
CA LYS A 131 -3.81 14.76 9.26
C LYS A 131 -4.92 15.09 8.30
N ARG A 132 -5.92 15.85 8.78
CA ARG A 132 -7.04 16.31 7.96
C ARG A 132 -6.69 17.59 7.23
N CYS A 133 -7.01 17.64 5.95
CA CYS A 133 -6.96 18.86 5.15
C CYS A 133 -7.94 19.90 5.72
N VAL A 134 -7.48 21.15 5.90
CA VAL A 134 -8.33 22.25 6.38
C VAL A 134 -9.41 22.69 5.39
N GLU A 135 -9.30 22.26 4.12
CA GLU A 135 -10.20 22.66 3.04
C GLU A 135 -11.23 21.56 2.70
N CYS A 136 -10.79 20.33 2.41
CA CYS A 136 -11.70 19.23 2.05
C CYS A 136 -11.91 18.18 3.13
N GLY A 137 -11.21 18.25 4.27
CA GLY A 137 -11.32 17.28 5.36
C GLY A 137 -10.67 15.91 5.13
N ALA A 138 -10.15 15.63 3.92
CA ALA A 138 -9.49 14.37 3.59
C ALA A 138 -8.22 14.13 4.42
N LEU A 139 -7.94 12.86 4.73
CA LEU A 139 -6.69 12.46 5.37
C LEU A 139 -5.56 12.44 4.33
N PHE A 140 -4.40 12.98 4.70
CA PHE A 140 -3.20 12.96 3.87
C PHE A 140 -1.94 12.88 4.75
N PRO A 141 -0.81 12.38 4.23
CA PRO A 141 0.44 12.31 4.98
C PRO A 141 0.96 13.72 5.24
N GLU A 142 1.27 14.01 6.50
CA GLU A 142 1.90 15.27 6.87
C GLU A 142 3.32 15.32 6.32
N LYS A 143 3.54 16.24 5.39
CA LYS A 143 4.85 16.63 4.88
C LYS A 143 5.04 18.12 5.13
N ASN A 144 6.20 18.51 5.66
CA ASN A 144 6.63 19.91 5.77
C ASN A 144 5.61 20.88 6.43
N GLY A 145 4.77 20.41 7.36
CA GLY A 145 3.80 21.26 8.08
C GLY A 145 2.63 21.79 7.24
N GLU A 146 2.41 21.28 6.02
CA GLU A 146 1.43 21.82 5.07
C GLU A 146 -0.02 21.73 5.56
N ALA A 147 -0.82 22.81 5.55
CA ALA A 147 -2.20 22.75 6.05
C ALA A 147 -3.20 22.03 5.12
N ARG A 148 -2.90 21.96 3.82
CA ARG A 148 -3.79 21.44 2.77
C ARG A 148 -3.19 20.21 2.08
N CYS A 149 -4.04 19.26 1.71
CA CYS A 149 -3.62 18.07 0.98
C CYS A 149 -3.09 18.41 -0.43
N PRO A 150 -2.33 17.51 -1.08
CA PRO A 150 -1.80 17.73 -2.43
C PRO A 150 -2.87 18.13 -3.45
N SER A 151 -4.06 17.50 -3.41
CA SER A 151 -5.15 17.79 -4.35
C SER A 151 -5.71 19.20 -4.21
N CYS A 152 -6.02 19.63 -2.98
CA CYS A 152 -6.51 21.00 -2.74
C CYS A 152 -5.48 22.06 -3.10
N ARG A 153 -4.18 21.80 -2.84
CA ARG A 153 -3.11 22.73 -3.22
C ARG A 153 -2.98 22.85 -4.74
N ARG A 154 -2.97 21.73 -5.46
CA ARG A 154 -2.92 21.73 -6.92
C ARG A 154 -4.13 22.47 -7.51
N LEU A 155 -5.34 22.16 -7.04
CA LEU A 155 -6.56 22.84 -7.50
C LEU A 155 -6.51 24.35 -7.25
N SER A 156 -6.08 24.77 -6.05
CA SER A 156 -5.92 26.19 -5.73
C SER A 156 -4.91 26.89 -6.64
N GLN A 157 -3.82 26.22 -7.03
CA GLN A 157 -2.82 26.76 -7.96
C GLN A 157 -3.39 26.87 -9.37
N GLU A 158 -4.08 25.85 -9.86
CA GLU A 158 -4.71 25.83 -11.18
C GLU A 158 -5.78 26.92 -11.31
N LEU A 159 -6.65 27.08 -10.31
CA LEU A 159 -7.67 28.13 -10.30
C LEU A 159 -7.04 29.53 -10.35
N ARG A 160 -5.95 29.76 -9.62
CA ARG A 160 -5.21 31.03 -9.67
C ARG A 160 -4.61 31.30 -11.05
N GLN A 161 -4.15 30.28 -11.75
CA GLN A 161 -3.61 30.44 -13.11
C GLN A 161 -4.69 30.77 -14.13
N ILE A 162 -5.89 30.18 -13.98
CA ILE A 162 -6.99 30.37 -14.93
C ILE A 162 -7.72 31.70 -14.69
N PHE A 163 -8.03 32.01 -13.43
CA PHE A 163 -8.92 33.13 -13.06
C PHE A 163 -8.19 34.30 -12.38
N GLY A 164 -6.88 34.20 -12.13
CA GLY A 164 -6.13 35.15 -11.33
C GLY A 164 -6.37 34.99 -9.82
N GLU A 165 -5.93 35.98 -9.03
CA GLU A 165 -6.31 36.01 -7.61
C GLU A 165 -7.81 36.29 -7.50
N TYR A 166 -8.54 35.34 -6.91
CA TYR A 166 -9.97 35.52 -6.60
C TYR A 166 -10.13 36.71 -5.66
N ARG A 167 -10.58 37.84 -6.20
CA ARG A 167 -11.10 38.96 -5.42
C ARG A 167 -12.57 38.69 -5.21
N ASP A 168 -12.95 38.57 -3.95
CA ASP A 168 -14.36 38.45 -3.59
C ASP A 168 -15.10 39.72 -4.05
N VAL A 169 -15.93 39.58 -5.08
CA VAL A 169 -16.73 40.67 -5.66
C VAL A 169 -18.08 40.83 -4.96
N THR A 170 -18.35 40.06 -3.90
CA THR A 170 -19.61 40.18 -3.13
C THR A 170 -19.63 41.32 -2.12
N HIS A 171 -18.56 42.13 -2.07
CA HIS A 171 -18.46 43.37 -1.29
C HIS A 171 -18.28 44.61 -2.19
N ILE A 172 -19.20 44.83 -3.13
CA ILE A 172 -19.39 46.12 -3.83
C ILE A 172 -20.69 46.75 -3.36
#